data_AF-A0A8C9VJX9-F1
#
_entry.id   AF-A0A8C9VJX9-F1
#
_cell.length_a   1.000
_cell.length_b   1.000
_cell.length_c   1.000
_cell.angle_alpha   90.00
_cell.angle_beta   90.00
_cell.angle_gamma   90.00
#
_symmetry.space_group_name_H-M   'P 1'
#
loop_
_entity.id
_entity.type
_entity.pdbx_description
1 polymer ?
#
loop_
_entity_poly.entity_id
_entity_poly.type
_entity_poly.pdbx_seq_one_letter_code
_entity_poly.pdbx_strand_id
1 'polypeptide(L)'
;MAEPGKRSGDQTAHTEQRNSVKLMEELRRSNAALRSETEMLERHLSRLDPRPRAPEAETEASPAAPHADTAAGHGWKLKARTAAQERLQRLTVEQKCEVAQKELDEMRGDLQKLKATSERVLNNYRATLEEADIHLVEIKKANNEFDRHIAKAFREKSGILMGAEKVVRYLDRRMRAKDALVEKLRLKNADLKVQKRKLQMQLQEKEELDEALHEVDFQQLKIENSQYLEHIDERNQDLLCCKLTAGKALQVLNSHKKKLQSMMDESKLLSSDIAARRQILGKIEAETVQAEKERSKAEALNQRLRSQLEKFHVPHVLEYVTAKTTHSELEQNVRAWERKVEISEMVLKTHTKAWNKLRMSTAVAPVMSQ
;
A
#
# COMPACT_ATOMS: atom_id res chain seq x y z
N MET A 1 -68.90 -32.80 -41.72
CA MET A 1 -67.50 -33.16 -42.02
C MET A 1 -66.96 -32.17 -43.04
N ALA A 2 -65.73 -31.68 -42.80
CA ALA A 2 -64.83 -30.99 -43.75
C ALA A 2 -65.32 -29.61 -44.29
N GLU A 3 -64.55 -28.52 -44.35
CA GLU A 3 -63.10 -28.35 -44.35
C GLU A 3 -62.67 -27.03 -43.66
N PRO A 4 -61.74 -27.07 -42.68
CA PRO A 4 -61.08 -25.87 -42.16
C PRO A 4 -59.89 -25.38 -43.02
N GLY A 5 -59.69 -25.90 -44.24
CA GLY A 5 -58.43 -25.76 -45.01
C GLY A 5 -58.23 -24.50 -45.86
N LYS A 6 -59.28 -23.71 -46.17
CA LYS A 6 -59.14 -22.54 -47.08
C LYS A 6 -58.61 -21.27 -46.40
N ARG A 7 -58.90 -21.04 -45.11
CA ARG A 7 -58.36 -19.89 -44.36
C ARG A 7 -56.90 -20.09 -43.95
N SER A 8 -56.45 -21.33 -43.76
CA SER A 8 -55.03 -21.61 -43.51
C SER A 8 -54.20 -21.37 -44.76
N GLY A 9 -54.69 -21.74 -45.96
CA GLY A 9 -54.00 -21.55 -47.24
C GLY A 9 -53.71 -20.07 -47.61
N ASP A 10 -54.67 -19.17 -47.35
CA ASP A 10 -54.50 -17.73 -47.61
C ASP A 10 -53.57 -17.06 -46.58
N GLN A 11 -53.62 -17.51 -45.32
CA GLN A 11 -52.68 -17.06 -44.30
C GLN A 11 -51.26 -17.57 -44.59
N THR A 12 -51.11 -18.81 -45.06
CA THR A 12 -49.81 -19.35 -45.47
C THR A 12 -49.25 -18.61 -46.68
N ALA A 13 -50.06 -18.34 -47.71
CA ALA A 13 -49.63 -17.60 -48.90
C ALA A 13 -49.22 -16.14 -48.56
N HIS A 14 -49.96 -15.46 -47.70
CA HIS A 14 -49.58 -14.12 -47.22
C HIS A 14 -48.30 -14.14 -46.36
N THR A 15 -48.10 -15.18 -45.54
CA THR A 15 -46.86 -15.32 -44.78
C THR A 15 -45.67 -15.66 -45.67
N GLU A 16 -45.86 -16.48 -46.71
CA GLU A 16 -44.84 -16.78 -47.71
C GLU A 16 -44.47 -15.53 -48.52
N GLN A 17 -45.44 -14.78 -49.01
CA GLN A 17 -45.22 -13.51 -49.71
C GLN A 17 -44.45 -12.51 -48.83
N ARG A 18 -44.81 -12.41 -47.54
CA ARG A 18 -44.13 -11.54 -46.57
C ARG A 18 -42.70 -12.01 -46.29
N ASN A 19 -42.47 -13.32 -46.25
CA ASN A 19 -41.14 -13.90 -46.10
C ASN A 19 -40.28 -13.69 -47.36
N SER A 20 -40.86 -13.79 -48.56
CA SER A 20 -40.20 -13.49 -49.82
C SER A 20 -39.80 -12.02 -49.93
N VAL A 21 -40.66 -11.08 -49.49
CA VAL A 21 -40.33 -9.65 -49.45
C VAL A 21 -39.16 -9.37 -48.49
N LYS A 22 -39.17 -9.96 -47.29
CA LYS A 22 -38.05 -9.85 -46.34
C LYS A 22 -36.74 -10.37 -46.93
N LEU A 23 -36.78 -11.55 -47.58
CA LEU A 23 -35.62 -12.13 -48.24
C LEU A 23 -35.09 -11.24 -49.38
N MET A 24 -35.99 -10.65 -50.17
CA MET A 24 -35.62 -9.70 -51.22
C MET A 24 -34.95 -8.43 -50.67
N GLU A 25 -35.43 -7.91 -49.54
CA GLU A 25 -34.80 -6.77 -48.85
C GLU A 25 -33.42 -7.13 -48.29
N GLU A 26 -33.27 -8.32 -47.69
CA GLU A 26 -32.00 -8.83 -47.19
C GLU A 26 -30.98 -9.03 -48.32
N LEU A 27 -31.39 -9.64 -49.43
CA LEU A 27 -30.56 -9.80 -50.62
C LEU A 27 -30.18 -8.44 -51.23
N ARG A 28 -31.09 -7.46 -51.22
CA ARG A 28 -30.77 -6.10 -51.70
C ARG A 28 -29.72 -5.43 -50.82
N ARG A 29 -29.83 -5.55 -49.49
CA ARG A 29 -28.85 -5.02 -48.53
C ARG A 29 -27.50 -5.72 -48.68
N SER A 30 -27.49 -7.04 -48.81
CA SER A 30 -26.28 -7.84 -49.04
C SER A 30 -25.60 -7.45 -50.36
N ASN A 31 -26.36 -7.33 -51.46
CA ASN A 31 -25.82 -6.89 -52.74
C ASN A 31 -25.27 -5.45 -52.68
N ALA A 32 -25.91 -4.55 -51.92
CA ALA A 32 -25.39 -3.19 -51.73
C ALA A 32 -24.05 -3.19 -50.96
N ALA A 33 -23.94 -4.00 -49.91
CA ALA A 33 -22.69 -4.16 -49.15
C ALA A 33 -21.57 -4.74 -50.04
N LEU A 34 -21.86 -5.80 -50.80
CA LEU A 34 -20.90 -6.39 -51.73
C LEU A 34 -20.45 -5.39 -52.79
N ARG A 35 -21.36 -4.58 -53.33
CA ARG A 35 -21.02 -3.51 -54.29
C ARG A 35 -20.11 -2.46 -53.68
N SER A 36 -20.36 -2.04 -52.44
CA SER A 36 -19.48 -1.09 -51.75
C SER A 36 -18.09 -1.69 -51.46
N GLU A 37 -18.02 -2.99 -51.17
CA GLU A 37 -16.75 -3.71 -51.01
C GLU A 37 -15.99 -3.79 -52.33
N THR A 38 -16.64 -4.16 -53.44
CA THR A 38 -15.98 -4.18 -54.76
C THR A 38 -15.53 -2.79 -55.18
N GLU A 39 -16.34 -1.75 -54.98
CA GLU A 39 -15.96 -0.37 -55.34
C GLU A 39 -14.72 0.09 -54.55
N MET A 40 -14.65 -0.22 -53.25
CA MET A 40 -13.48 0.06 -52.42
C MET A 40 -12.24 -0.68 -52.91
N LEU A 41 -12.36 -1.98 -53.22
CA LEU A 41 -11.24 -2.79 -53.73
C LEU A 41 -10.80 -2.34 -55.13
N GLU A 42 -11.72 -1.96 -56.01
CA GLU A 42 -11.43 -1.42 -57.35
C GLU A 42 -10.70 -0.09 -57.27
N ARG A 43 -11.08 0.79 -56.34
CA ARG A 43 -10.38 2.05 -56.07
C ARG A 43 -8.97 1.82 -55.56
N HIS A 44 -8.79 0.83 -54.67
CA HIS A 44 -7.48 0.41 -54.19
C HIS A 44 -6.60 -0.12 -55.32
N LEU A 45 -7.14 -1.04 -56.13
CA LEU A 45 -6.44 -1.61 -57.27
C LEU A 45 -6.08 -0.55 -58.31
N SER A 46 -6.98 0.39 -58.59
CA SER A 46 -6.73 1.49 -59.54
C SER A 46 -5.58 2.42 -59.09
N ARG A 47 -5.28 2.48 -57.79
CA ARG A 47 -4.12 3.21 -57.26
C ARG A 47 -2.84 2.40 -57.31
N LEU A 48 -2.93 1.08 -57.12
CA LEU A 48 -1.77 0.17 -57.14
C LEU A 48 -1.29 -0.14 -58.57
N ASP A 49 -2.19 -0.20 -59.54
CA ASP A 49 -1.88 -0.37 -60.96
C ASP A 49 -2.10 0.95 -61.71
N PRO A 50 -1.08 1.83 -61.83
CA PRO A 50 -1.11 2.93 -62.78
C PRO A 50 -0.87 2.40 -64.19
N ARG A 51 -1.69 1.45 -64.67
CA ARG A 51 -1.77 1.18 -66.10
C ARG A 51 -2.60 2.29 -66.73
N PRO A 52 -2.08 3.04 -67.70
CA PRO A 52 -2.89 4.02 -68.41
C PRO A 52 -4.03 3.26 -69.07
N ARG A 53 -5.27 3.61 -68.71
CA ARG A 53 -6.45 3.28 -69.52
C ARG A 53 -6.20 3.92 -70.88
N ALA A 54 -5.68 3.14 -71.81
CA ALA A 54 -5.66 3.53 -73.22
C ALA A 54 -7.12 3.81 -73.63
N PRO A 55 -7.37 4.86 -74.42
CA PRO A 55 -8.72 5.20 -74.83
C PRO A 55 -9.33 4.03 -75.61
N GLU A 56 -10.55 3.66 -75.25
CA GLU A 56 -11.36 2.68 -75.97
C GLU A 56 -11.60 3.22 -77.39
N ALA A 57 -10.83 2.72 -78.36
CA ALA A 57 -11.09 2.93 -79.76
C ALA A 57 -12.25 2.02 -80.19
N GLU A 58 -13.24 2.66 -80.78
CA GLU A 58 -14.48 2.09 -81.29
C GLU A 58 -14.21 0.97 -82.30
N THR A 59 -15.09 -0.02 -82.27
CA THR A 59 -15.05 -1.25 -83.05
C THR A 59 -15.68 -1.02 -84.42
N GLU A 60 -14.92 -1.23 -85.52
CA GLU A 60 -15.50 -1.54 -86.83
C GLU A 60 -14.96 -2.89 -87.36
N ALA A 61 -15.89 -3.70 -87.85
CA ALA A 61 -15.70 -4.98 -88.54
C ALA A 61 -15.01 -4.76 -89.91
N SER A 62 -14.25 -5.67 -90.54
CA SER A 62 -14.57 -7.05 -90.95
C SER A 62 -13.32 -7.66 -91.70
N PRO A 63 -13.36 -8.79 -92.45
CA PRO A 63 -12.51 -9.97 -92.19
C PRO A 63 -11.54 -10.37 -93.33
N ALA A 64 -10.54 -11.23 -93.06
CA ALA A 64 -10.04 -12.27 -93.98
C ALA A 64 -8.84 -13.04 -93.38
N ALA A 65 -8.98 -14.37 -93.29
CA ALA A 65 -7.89 -15.35 -93.28
C ALA A 65 -7.71 -15.90 -94.73
N PRO A 66 -6.82 -16.87 -95.09
CA PRO A 66 -5.89 -17.71 -94.29
C PRO A 66 -4.45 -17.75 -94.89
N HIS A 67 -3.42 -18.33 -94.26
CA HIS A 67 -3.07 -19.75 -94.31
C HIS A 67 -1.75 -20.05 -93.55
N ALA A 68 -1.71 -21.21 -92.88
CA ALA A 68 -0.61 -22.21 -92.77
C ALA A 68 0.81 -21.77 -92.29
N ASP A 69 1.57 -22.50 -91.47
CA ASP A 69 1.43 -23.86 -90.94
C ASP A 69 2.48 -24.09 -89.82
N THR A 70 2.10 -24.97 -88.89
CA THR A 70 2.92 -25.92 -88.11
C THR A 70 4.17 -25.46 -87.35
N ALA A 71 4.10 -25.47 -86.02
CA ALA A 71 5.14 -26.08 -85.17
C ALA A 71 4.58 -26.46 -83.80
N ALA A 72 4.91 -27.67 -83.40
CA ALA A 72 4.35 -28.41 -82.28
C ALA A 72 4.71 -27.83 -80.90
N GLY A 73 3.80 -28.09 -79.95
CA GLY A 73 4.17 -28.71 -78.69
C GLY A 73 4.67 -27.80 -77.57
N HIS A 74 4.11 -28.03 -76.39
CA HIS A 74 4.67 -27.64 -75.07
C HIS A 74 4.44 -26.19 -74.61
N GLY A 75 3.18 -25.80 -74.42
CA GLY A 75 2.86 -24.56 -73.68
C GLY A 75 1.58 -24.59 -72.83
N TRP A 76 0.75 -25.63 -72.91
CA TRP A 76 -0.60 -25.62 -72.30
C TRP A 76 -0.73 -26.23 -70.92
N LYS A 77 0.30 -26.87 -70.38
CA LYS A 77 0.24 -27.42 -69.01
C LYS A 77 0.76 -26.50 -67.91
N LEU A 78 1.46 -25.41 -68.25
CA LEU A 78 1.94 -24.43 -67.28
C LEU A 78 0.96 -23.27 -67.05
N LYS A 79 0.20 -22.85 -68.08
CA LYS A 79 -0.85 -21.82 -67.96
C LYS A 79 -2.10 -22.29 -67.20
N ALA A 80 -2.41 -23.58 -67.21
CA ALA A 80 -3.52 -24.13 -66.43
C ALA A 80 -3.21 -24.17 -64.91
N ARG A 81 -1.93 -24.31 -64.53
CA ARG A 81 -1.52 -24.27 -63.11
C ARG A 81 -1.49 -22.86 -62.54
N THR A 82 -1.12 -21.85 -63.34
CA THR A 82 -1.24 -20.44 -62.91
C THR A 82 -2.70 -19.97 -62.86
N ALA A 83 -3.53 -20.33 -63.84
CA ALA A 83 -4.96 -19.97 -63.84
C ALA A 83 -5.77 -20.66 -62.71
N ALA A 84 -5.37 -21.87 -62.30
CA ALA A 84 -5.95 -22.55 -61.14
C ALA A 84 -5.47 -21.95 -59.80
N GLN A 85 -4.25 -21.41 -59.75
CA GLN A 85 -3.69 -20.77 -58.56
C GLN A 85 -4.20 -19.32 -58.38
N GLU A 86 -4.51 -18.63 -59.48
CA GLU A 86 -5.20 -17.32 -59.48
C GLU A 86 -6.65 -17.42 -58.97
N ARG A 87 -7.29 -18.59 -59.07
CA ARG A 87 -8.70 -18.78 -58.67
C ARG A 87 -8.95 -18.86 -57.16
N LEU A 88 -7.92 -18.85 -56.30
CA LEU A 88 -8.12 -19.03 -54.85
C LEU A 88 -7.12 -18.32 -53.93
N GLN A 89 -6.44 -17.27 -54.37
CA GLN A 89 -5.85 -16.31 -53.43
C GLN A 89 -6.93 -15.29 -53.01
N ARG A 90 -7.91 -15.77 -52.24
CA ARG A 90 -8.84 -14.88 -51.55
C ARG A 90 -8.04 -14.15 -50.48
N LEU A 91 -8.11 -12.81 -50.48
CA LEU A 91 -7.57 -12.02 -49.39
C LEU A 91 -8.13 -12.53 -48.06
N THR A 92 -7.26 -12.70 -47.06
CA THR A 92 -7.71 -13.02 -45.71
C THR A 92 -8.57 -11.87 -45.18
N VAL A 93 -9.42 -12.16 -44.19
CA VAL A 93 -10.26 -11.11 -43.56
C VAL A 93 -9.39 -9.98 -43.02
N GLU A 94 -8.22 -10.31 -42.46
CA GLU A 94 -7.21 -9.34 -42.01
C GLU A 94 -6.71 -8.46 -43.16
N GLN A 95 -6.30 -9.05 -44.28
CA GLN A 95 -5.85 -8.29 -45.47
C GLN A 95 -6.96 -7.39 -46.04
N LYS A 96 -8.22 -7.85 -46.03
CA LYS A 96 -9.37 -7.03 -46.44
C LYS A 96 -9.60 -5.85 -45.49
N CYS A 97 -9.48 -6.07 -44.18
CA CYS A 97 -9.58 -5.01 -43.18
C CYS A 97 -8.43 -3.99 -43.34
N GLU A 98 -7.21 -4.43 -43.62
CA GLU A 98 -6.08 -3.55 -43.91
C GLU A 98 -6.32 -2.69 -45.15
N VAL A 99 -6.81 -3.28 -46.25
CA VAL A 99 -7.16 -2.54 -47.47
C VAL A 99 -8.29 -1.54 -47.18
N ALA A 100 -9.34 -1.96 -46.49
CA ALA A 100 -10.43 -1.06 -46.11
C ALA A 100 -9.95 0.10 -45.23
N GLN A 101 -9.03 -0.15 -44.30
CA GLN A 101 -8.45 0.88 -43.44
C GLN A 101 -7.61 1.88 -44.25
N LYS A 102 -6.76 1.39 -45.16
CA LYS A 102 -5.97 2.24 -46.07
C LYS A 102 -6.87 3.11 -46.95
N GLU A 103 -7.88 2.52 -47.56
CA GLU A 103 -8.86 3.22 -48.39
C GLU A 103 -9.64 4.28 -47.59
N LEU A 104 -10.01 3.97 -46.34
CA LEU A 104 -10.65 4.94 -45.44
C LEU A 104 -9.72 6.12 -45.14
N ASP A 105 -8.44 5.87 -44.87
CA ASP A 105 -7.48 6.92 -44.58
C ASP A 105 -7.19 7.79 -45.82
N GLU A 106 -7.12 7.19 -47.01
CA GLU A 106 -7.00 7.91 -48.28
C GLU A 106 -8.23 8.76 -48.58
N MET A 107 -9.43 8.20 -48.45
CA MET A 107 -10.69 8.95 -48.62
C MET A 107 -10.83 10.09 -47.61
N ARG A 108 -10.37 9.90 -46.37
CA ARG A 108 -10.30 10.97 -45.36
C ARG A 108 -9.34 12.06 -45.81
N GLY A 109 -8.16 11.69 -46.31
CA GLY A 109 -7.18 12.63 -46.85
C GLY A 109 -7.73 13.44 -48.03
N ASP A 110 -8.39 12.80 -48.98
CA ASP A 110 -8.97 13.47 -50.15
C ASP A 110 -10.15 14.38 -49.77
N LEU A 111 -10.96 13.96 -48.80
CA LEU A 111 -12.02 14.81 -48.26
C LEU A 111 -11.47 16.04 -47.54
N GLN A 112 -10.35 15.92 -46.82
CA GLN A 112 -9.66 17.08 -46.23
C GLN A 112 -9.08 18.02 -47.29
N LYS A 113 -8.44 17.48 -48.34
CA LYS A 113 -7.93 18.28 -49.47
C LYS A 113 -9.08 19.02 -50.15
N LEU A 114 -10.20 18.33 -50.43
CA LEU A 114 -11.37 18.93 -51.07
C LEU A 114 -11.99 20.02 -50.20
N LYS A 115 -12.07 19.80 -48.87
CA LYS A 115 -12.49 20.86 -47.94
C LYS A 115 -11.57 22.07 -48.02
N ALA A 116 -10.26 21.87 -47.89
CA ALA A 116 -9.29 22.97 -47.94
C ALA A 116 -9.32 23.75 -49.27
N THR A 117 -9.49 23.06 -50.41
CA THR A 117 -9.62 23.73 -51.71
C THR A 117 -10.95 24.46 -51.82
N SER A 118 -12.06 23.87 -51.38
CA SER A 118 -13.37 24.52 -51.38
C SER A 118 -13.41 25.77 -50.51
N GLU A 119 -12.83 25.74 -49.31
CA GLU A 119 -12.72 26.88 -48.41
C GLU A 119 -11.87 27.99 -49.02
N ARG A 120 -10.74 27.63 -49.66
CA ARG A 120 -9.91 28.60 -50.39
C ARG A 120 -10.68 29.28 -51.50
N VAL A 121 -11.46 28.52 -52.28
CA VAL A 121 -12.29 29.05 -53.36
C VAL A 121 -13.40 29.95 -52.81
N LEU A 122 -14.10 29.54 -51.76
CA LEU A 122 -15.13 30.36 -51.10
C LEU A 122 -14.56 31.67 -50.55
N ASN A 123 -13.40 31.61 -49.90
CA ASN A 123 -12.71 32.80 -49.40
C ASN A 123 -12.30 33.75 -50.53
N ASN A 124 -11.84 33.22 -51.66
CA ASN A 124 -11.55 34.03 -52.84
C ASN A 124 -12.81 34.70 -53.39
N TYR A 125 -13.91 33.96 -53.55
CA TYR A 125 -15.17 34.53 -54.02
C TYR A 125 -15.69 35.62 -53.08
N ARG A 126 -15.60 35.37 -51.77
CA ARG A 126 -15.96 36.36 -50.76
C ARG A 126 -15.11 37.63 -50.89
N ALA A 127 -13.79 37.50 -51.01
CA ALA A 127 -12.90 38.63 -51.20
C ALA A 127 -13.23 39.41 -52.49
N THR A 128 -13.53 38.71 -53.60
CA THR A 128 -13.91 39.38 -54.86
C THR A 128 -15.24 40.12 -54.77
N LEU A 129 -16.22 39.59 -54.02
CA LEU A 129 -17.50 40.26 -53.80
C LEU A 129 -17.32 41.51 -52.94
N GLU A 130 -16.57 41.39 -51.83
CA GLU A 130 -16.27 42.52 -50.95
C GLU A 130 -15.51 43.63 -51.71
N GLU A 131 -14.56 43.25 -52.57
CA GLU A 131 -13.85 44.20 -53.43
C GLU A 131 -14.80 44.89 -54.43
N ALA A 132 -15.67 44.13 -55.09
CA ALA A 132 -16.64 44.67 -56.05
C ALA A 132 -17.64 45.65 -55.38
N ASP A 133 -18.09 45.35 -54.16
CA ASP A 133 -18.95 46.24 -53.39
C ASP A 133 -18.24 47.56 -53.05
N ILE A 134 -16.96 47.49 -52.65
CA ILE A 134 -16.14 48.67 -52.40
C ILE A 134 -15.99 49.49 -53.69
N HIS A 135 -15.64 48.86 -54.81
CA HIS A 135 -15.51 49.54 -56.11
C HIS A 135 -16.80 50.21 -56.55
N LEU A 136 -17.95 49.53 -56.36
CA LEU A 136 -19.26 50.08 -56.71
C LEU A 136 -19.57 51.33 -55.89
N VAL A 137 -19.29 51.33 -54.59
CA VAL A 137 -19.44 52.51 -53.72
C VAL A 137 -18.48 53.63 -54.15
N GLU A 138 -17.23 53.32 -54.47
CA GLU A 138 -16.24 54.29 -54.94
C GLU A 138 -16.64 54.92 -56.28
N ILE A 139 -17.12 54.13 -57.24
CA ILE A 139 -17.60 54.61 -58.54
C ILE A 139 -18.79 55.54 -58.36
N LYS A 140 -19.78 55.16 -57.54
CA LYS A 140 -20.94 56.02 -57.23
C LYS A 140 -20.50 57.36 -56.63
N LYS A 141 -19.57 57.34 -55.68
CA LYS A 141 -18.99 58.57 -55.09
C LYS A 141 -18.27 59.40 -56.15
N ALA A 142 -17.41 58.78 -56.94
CA ALA A 142 -16.66 59.46 -57.99
C ALA A 142 -17.57 60.07 -59.06
N ASN A 143 -18.66 59.39 -59.42
CA ASN A 143 -19.66 59.90 -60.35
C ASN A 143 -20.39 61.12 -59.77
N ASN A 144 -20.86 61.04 -58.52
CA ASN A 144 -21.51 62.17 -57.85
C ASN A 144 -20.57 63.37 -57.69
N GLU A 145 -19.29 63.14 -57.37
CA GLU A 145 -18.28 64.20 -57.28
C GLU A 145 -18.00 64.83 -58.65
N PHE A 146 -17.89 64.02 -59.70
CA PHE A 146 -17.73 64.50 -61.08
C PHE A 146 -18.93 65.33 -61.52
N ASP A 147 -20.16 64.85 -61.28
CA ASP A 147 -21.38 65.57 -61.60
C ASP A 147 -21.47 66.91 -60.87
N ARG A 148 -21.04 66.94 -59.60
CA ARG A 148 -21.02 68.16 -58.77
C ARG A 148 -19.99 69.17 -59.25
N HIS A 149 -18.78 68.74 -59.56
CA HIS A 149 -17.65 69.64 -59.85
C HIS A 149 -17.52 70.01 -61.32
N ILE A 150 -17.88 69.10 -62.22
CA ILE A 150 -17.70 69.23 -63.66
C ILE A 150 -19.05 69.41 -64.34
N ALA A 151 -19.97 68.45 -64.25
CA ALA A 151 -21.22 68.51 -65.02
C ALA A 151 -22.10 69.71 -64.64
N LYS A 152 -22.21 70.04 -63.35
CA LYS A 152 -22.92 71.24 -62.88
C LYS A 152 -22.24 72.54 -63.37
N ALA A 153 -20.92 72.60 -63.34
CA ALA A 153 -20.16 73.76 -63.79
C ALA A 153 -20.29 74.03 -65.31
N PHE A 154 -20.52 72.98 -66.10
CA PHE A 154 -20.83 73.09 -67.53
C PHE A 154 -22.28 73.53 -67.80
N ARG A 155 -23.25 73.14 -66.94
CA ARG A 155 -24.65 73.58 -67.05
C ARG A 155 -24.85 75.07 -66.76
N GLU A 156 -23.99 75.67 -65.94
CA GLU A 156 -24.08 77.09 -65.52
C GLU A 156 -23.51 78.10 -66.55
N LYS A 157 -23.38 77.73 -67.84
CA LYS A 157 -22.88 78.57 -68.95
C LYS A 157 -21.52 79.24 -68.66
N SER A 158 -20.58 78.48 -68.10
CA SER A 158 -19.18 78.89 -68.01
C SER A 158 -18.51 78.70 -69.39
N GLY A 159 -17.80 79.71 -69.91
CA GLY A 159 -17.18 79.64 -71.24
C GLY A 159 -16.28 78.40 -71.43
N ILE A 160 -16.19 77.88 -72.65
CA ILE A 160 -15.53 76.61 -73.02
C ILE A 160 -14.11 76.50 -72.43
N LEU A 161 -13.36 77.61 -72.40
CA LEU A 161 -12.01 77.68 -71.84
C LEU A 161 -11.98 77.44 -70.30
N MET A 162 -12.97 77.98 -69.58
CA MET A 162 -13.11 77.79 -68.13
C MET A 162 -13.56 76.36 -67.77
N GLY A 163 -14.26 75.68 -68.68
CA GLY A 163 -14.62 74.28 -68.56
C GLY A 163 -13.41 73.36 -68.59
N ALA A 164 -12.50 73.57 -69.55
CA ALA A 164 -11.26 72.80 -69.67
C ALA A 164 -10.35 72.96 -68.44
N GLU A 165 -10.14 74.18 -67.95
CA GLU A 165 -9.34 74.44 -66.75
C GLU A 165 -9.92 73.76 -65.49
N LYS A 166 -11.25 73.76 -65.34
CA LYS A 166 -11.92 73.07 -64.22
C LYS A 166 -11.73 71.56 -64.29
N VAL A 167 -11.74 70.98 -65.49
CA VAL A 167 -11.47 69.54 -65.70
C VAL A 167 -10.03 69.19 -65.34
N VAL A 168 -9.03 69.96 -65.80
CA VAL A 168 -7.62 69.75 -65.44
C VAL A 168 -7.43 69.80 -63.92
N ARG A 169 -7.98 70.83 -63.26
CA ARG A 169 -7.89 70.97 -61.80
C ARG A 169 -8.63 69.87 -61.03
N TYR A 170 -9.67 69.26 -61.60
CA TYR A 170 -10.33 68.09 -61.01
C TYR A 170 -9.44 66.85 -61.15
N LEU A 171 -8.86 66.63 -62.33
CA LEU A 171 -7.94 65.52 -62.58
C LEU A 171 -6.70 65.61 -61.68
N ASP A 172 -6.09 66.78 -61.54
CA ASP A 172 -4.93 66.99 -60.65
C ASP A 172 -5.27 66.70 -59.18
N ARG A 173 -6.44 67.15 -58.71
CA ARG A 173 -6.89 66.87 -57.34
C ARG A 173 -7.14 65.37 -57.13
N ARG A 174 -7.72 64.69 -58.12
CA ARG A 174 -7.95 63.25 -58.07
C ARG A 174 -6.64 62.46 -58.11
N MET A 175 -5.66 62.92 -58.90
CA MET A 175 -4.32 62.33 -58.96
C MET A 175 -3.62 62.43 -57.59
N ARG A 176 -3.58 63.63 -57.00
CA ARG A 176 -2.99 63.84 -55.66
C ARG A 176 -3.67 63.00 -54.58
N ALA A 177 -4.99 62.85 -54.65
CA ALA A 177 -5.73 61.99 -53.70
C ALA A 177 -5.39 60.50 -53.88
N LYS A 178 -5.21 60.03 -55.13
CA LYS A 178 -4.74 58.68 -55.42
C LYS A 178 -3.29 58.47 -54.95
N ASP A 179 -2.40 59.43 -55.15
CA ASP A 179 -1.02 59.37 -54.64
C ASP A 179 -0.98 59.26 -53.11
N ALA A 180 -1.79 60.07 -52.40
CA ALA A 180 -1.92 59.99 -50.95
C ALA A 180 -2.46 58.62 -50.47
N LEU A 181 -3.39 58.02 -51.23
CA LEU A 181 -3.89 56.69 -50.94
C LEU A 181 -2.81 55.62 -51.17
N VAL A 182 -2.01 55.73 -52.24
CA VAL A 182 -0.89 54.83 -52.51
C VAL A 182 0.11 54.86 -51.36
N GLU A 183 0.52 56.04 -50.88
CA GLU A 183 1.43 56.16 -49.74
C GLU A 183 0.82 55.56 -48.45
N LYS A 184 -0.47 55.81 -48.19
CA LYS A 184 -1.17 55.20 -47.06
C LYS A 184 -1.20 53.67 -47.14
N LEU A 185 -1.45 53.11 -48.32
CA LEU A 185 -1.45 51.66 -48.53
C LEU A 185 -0.03 51.07 -48.43
N ARG A 186 1.00 51.77 -48.90
CA ARG A 186 2.40 51.36 -48.74
C ARG A 186 2.79 51.25 -47.27
N LEU A 187 2.48 52.27 -46.46
CA LEU A 187 2.74 52.25 -45.02
C LEU A 187 2.02 51.09 -44.33
N LYS A 188 0.72 50.93 -44.59
CA LYS A 188 -0.06 49.79 -44.07
C LYS A 188 0.52 48.43 -44.49
N ASN A 189 1.00 48.29 -45.72
CA ASN A 189 1.61 47.06 -46.19
C ASN A 189 2.94 46.77 -45.46
N ALA A 190 3.74 47.80 -45.20
CA ALA A 190 4.95 47.68 -44.39
C ALA A 190 4.63 47.25 -42.94
N ASP A 191 3.64 47.88 -42.32
CA ASP A 191 3.18 47.52 -40.96
C ASP A 191 2.68 46.08 -40.88
N LEU A 192 1.83 45.66 -41.81
CA LEU A 192 1.33 44.28 -41.88
C LEU A 192 2.45 43.27 -42.12
N LYS A 193 3.48 43.61 -42.90
CA LYS A 193 4.66 42.75 -43.08
C LYS A 193 5.43 42.57 -41.76
N VAL A 194 5.59 43.64 -40.97
CA VAL A 194 6.24 43.56 -39.65
C VAL A 194 5.40 42.72 -38.69
N GLN A 195 4.09 42.94 -38.65
CA GLN A 195 3.17 42.13 -37.82
C GLN A 195 3.21 40.66 -38.20
N LYS A 196 3.19 40.34 -39.51
CA LYS A 196 3.32 38.97 -39.99
C LYS A 196 4.62 38.33 -39.50
N ARG A 197 5.77 39.01 -39.63
CA ARG A 197 7.05 38.48 -39.15
C ARG A 197 7.05 38.26 -37.64
N LYS A 198 6.50 39.19 -36.86
CA LYS A 198 6.37 39.05 -35.40
C LYS A 198 5.55 37.82 -35.03
N LEU A 199 4.39 37.64 -35.66
CA LEU A 199 3.54 36.46 -35.42
C LEU A 199 4.22 35.16 -35.85
N GLN A 200 4.97 35.18 -36.96
CA GLN A 200 5.77 34.03 -37.39
C GLN A 200 6.86 33.68 -36.37
N MET A 201 7.58 34.67 -35.82
CA MET A 201 8.57 34.41 -34.76
C MET A 201 7.90 33.86 -33.49
N GLN A 202 6.77 34.42 -33.08
CA GLN A 202 6.03 33.90 -31.92
C GLN A 202 5.55 32.47 -32.13
N LEU A 203 5.17 32.12 -33.35
CA LEU A 203 4.82 30.75 -33.70
C LEU A 203 6.04 29.83 -33.60
N GLN A 204 7.19 30.24 -34.15
CA GLN A 204 8.44 29.49 -34.05
C GLN A 204 8.90 29.30 -32.60
N GLU A 205 8.87 30.34 -31.77
CA GLU A 205 9.18 30.23 -30.33
C GLU A 205 8.23 29.27 -29.60
N LYS A 206 6.96 29.19 -30.03
CA LYS A 206 5.99 28.25 -29.47
C LYS A 206 6.23 26.83 -29.97
N GLU A 207 6.62 26.65 -31.23
CA GLU A 207 7.00 25.36 -31.82
C GLU A 207 8.29 24.83 -31.18
N GLU A 208 9.31 25.66 -30.97
CA GLU A 208 10.55 25.29 -30.27
C GLU A 208 10.30 24.94 -28.79
N LEU A 209 9.34 25.60 -28.13
CA LEU A 209 8.93 25.24 -26.77
C LEU A 209 8.18 23.90 -26.73
N ASP A 210 7.41 23.58 -27.78
CA ASP A 210 6.74 22.29 -27.96
C ASP A 210 7.75 21.17 -28.28
N GLU A 211 8.81 21.50 -29.04
CA GLU A 211 9.94 20.61 -29.32
C GLU A 211 10.81 20.39 -28.08
N ALA A 212 10.98 21.39 -27.21
CA ALA A 212 11.70 21.23 -25.93
C ALA A 212 10.94 20.35 -24.91
N LEU A 213 9.65 20.13 -25.11
CA LEU A 213 8.78 19.36 -24.22
C LEU A 213 8.40 18.05 -24.91
N HIS A 214 9.39 17.18 -25.11
CA HIS A 214 9.15 15.94 -25.84
C HIS A 214 8.13 15.08 -25.09
N GLU A 215 7.18 14.50 -25.83
CA GLU A 215 6.29 13.44 -25.32
C GLU A 215 7.09 12.31 -24.64
N VAL A 216 8.32 12.08 -25.09
CA VAL A 216 9.28 11.13 -24.49
C VAL A 216 9.66 11.54 -23.06
N ASP A 217 9.90 12.82 -22.78
CA ASP A 217 10.26 13.31 -21.43
C ASP A 217 9.07 13.14 -20.48
N PHE A 218 7.84 13.38 -20.95
CA PHE A 218 6.64 13.11 -20.19
C PHE A 218 6.42 11.62 -19.93
N GLN A 219 6.68 10.78 -20.92
CA GLN A 219 6.62 9.32 -20.76
C GLN A 219 7.70 8.83 -19.80
N GLN A 220 8.91 9.38 -19.87
CA GLN A 220 9.98 9.10 -18.92
C GLN A 220 9.58 9.49 -17.50
N LEU A 221 9.06 10.69 -17.29
CA LEU A 221 8.56 11.12 -15.97
C LEU A 221 7.44 10.22 -15.43
N LYS A 222 6.54 9.75 -16.31
CA LYS A 222 5.50 8.79 -15.91
C LYS A 222 6.10 7.44 -15.50
N ILE A 223 7.09 6.96 -16.24
CA ILE A 223 7.81 5.71 -15.92
C ILE A 223 8.54 5.86 -14.59
N GLU A 224 9.31 6.93 -14.40
CA GLU A 224 10.03 7.22 -13.16
C GLU A 224 9.08 7.32 -11.97
N ASN A 225 7.96 8.04 -12.12
CA ASN A 225 6.95 8.13 -11.07
C ASN A 225 6.36 6.76 -10.71
N SER A 226 6.04 5.94 -11.71
CA SER A 226 5.56 4.56 -11.49
C SER A 226 6.60 3.72 -10.75
N GLN A 227 7.88 3.81 -11.13
CA GLN A 227 8.97 3.10 -10.46
C GLN A 227 9.15 3.56 -9.00
N TYR A 228 9.04 4.86 -8.74
CA TYR A 228 9.11 5.39 -7.37
C TYR A 228 7.93 4.93 -6.52
N LEU A 229 6.72 4.85 -7.08
CA LEU A 229 5.55 4.32 -6.38
C LEU A 229 5.74 2.84 -6.04
N GLU A 230 6.21 2.03 -6.98
CA GLU A 230 6.52 0.61 -6.74
C GLU A 230 7.56 0.45 -5.63
N HIS A 231 8.66 1.22 -5.66
CA HIS A 231 9.66 1.20 -4.61
C HIS A 231 9.12 1.66 -3.25
N ILE A 232 8.23 2.65 -3.21
CA ILE A 232 7.58 3.07 -1.97
C ILE A 232 6.71 1.92 -1.43
N ASP A 233 5.97 1.23 -2.28
CA ASP A 233 5.13 0.11 -1.89
C ASP A 233 5.94 -1.10 -1.38
N GLU A 234 7.05 -1.44 -2.04
CA GLU A 234 8.01 -2.45 -1.57
C GLU A 234 8.52 -2.12 -0.16
N ARG A 235 8.96 -0.87 0.05
CA ARG A 235 9.48 -0.43 1.36
C ARG A 235 8.38 -0.40 2.43
N ASN A 236 7.16 -0.07 2.05
CA ASN A 236 6.01 -0.13 2.96
C ASN A 236 5.68 -1.58 3.36
N GLN A 237 5.77 -2.53 2.44
CA GLN A 237 5.60 -3.96 2.72
C GLN A 237 6.71 -4.48 3.66
N ASP A 238 7.97 -4.12 3.40
CA ASP A 238 9.10 -4.46 4.29
C ASP A 238 8.91 -3.88 5.69
N LEU A 239 8.48 -2.62 5.78
CA LEU A 239 8.18 -1.96 7.06
C LEU A 239 7.06 -2.69 7.80
N LEU A 240 6.01 -3.12 7.11
CA LEU A 240 4.91 -3.88 7.68
C LEU A 240 5.39 -5.25 8.21
N CYS A 241 6.19 -5.97 7.43
CA CYS A 241 6.81 -7.24 7.84
C CYS A 241 7.68 -7.07 9.08
N CYS A 242 8.51 -6.03 9.10
CA CYS A 242 9.33 -5.68 10.27
C CYS A 242 8.46 -5.37 11.50
N LYS A 243 7.40 -4.56 11.36
CA LYS A 243 6.46 -4.24 12.46
C LYS A 243 5.78 -5.48 13.02
N LEU A 244 5.30 -6.38 12.15
CA LEU A 244 4.68 -7.64 12.57
C LEU A 244 5.68 -8.54 13.30
N THR A 245 6.91 -8.63 12.81
CA THR A 245 7.96 -9.45 13.43
C THR A 245 8.39 -8.86 14.78
N ALA A 246 8.55 -7.55 14.87
CA ALA A 246 8.82 -6.85 16.13
C ALA A 246 7.68 -7.05 17.14
N GLY A 247 6.42 -6.99 16.69
CA GLY A 247 5.24 -7.27 17.52
C GLY A 247 5.23 -8.69 18.07
N LYS A 248 5.50 -9.70 17.21
CA LYS A 248 5.62 -11.11 17.62
C LYS A 248 6.77 -11.31 18.62
N ALA A 249 7.93 -10.72 18.34
CA ALA A 249 9.09 -10.79 19.24
C ALA A 249 8.79 -10.16 20.60
N LEU A 250 8.07 -9.02 20.63
CA LEU A 250 7.64 -8.38 21.87
C LEU A 250 6.65 -9.25 22.66
N GLN A 251 5.73 -9.94 21.99
CA GLN A 251 4.80 -10.87 22.63
C GLN A 251 5.54 -12.06 23.27
N VAL A 252 6.50 -12.63 22.55
CA VAL A 252 7.36 -13.71 23.06
C VAL A 252 8.19 -13.21 24.25
N LEU A 253 8.82 -12.04 24.15
CA LEU A 253 9.58 -11.42 25.23
C LEU A 253 8.72 -11.19 26.48
N ASN A 254 7.51 -10.64 26.33
CA ASN A 254 6.59 -10.44 27.45
C ASN A 254 6.16 -11.76 28.10
N SER A 255 5.98 -12.82 27.30
CA SER A 255 5.66 -14.15 27.81
C SER A 255 6.81 -14.71 28.65
N HIS A 256 8.05 -14.60 28.17
CA HIS A 256 9.24 -14.98 28.93
C HIS A 256 9.44 -14.14 30.18
N LYS A 257 9.20 -12.82 30.11
CA LYS A 257 9.26 -11.93 31.27
C LYS A 257 8.27 -12.35 32.37
N LYS A 258 7.02 -12.67 32.00
CA LYS A 258 6.02 -13.18 32.95
C LYS A 258 6.44 -14.52 33.55
N LYS A 259 6.95 -15.45 32.75
CA LYS A 259 7.41 -16.76 33.23
C LYS A 259 8.61 -16.62 34.18
N LEU A 260 9.56 -15.75 33.85
CA LEU A 260 10.70 -15.45 34.71
C LEU A 260 10.26 -14.82 36.03
N GLN A 261 9.31 -13.88 36.00
CA GLN A 261 8.78 -13.27 37.21
C GLN A 261 8.11 -14.31 38.12
N SER A 262 7.27 -15.19 37.56
CA SER A 262 6.64 -16.29 38.29
C SER A 262 7.69 -17.20 38.95
N MET A 263 8.72 -17.62 38.20
CA MET A 263 9.80 -18.47 38.71
C MET A 263 10.62 -17.76 39.80
N MET A 264 10.83 -16.45 39.65
CA MET A 264 11.55 -15.65 40.65
C MET A 264 10.74 -15.54 41.95
N ASP A 265 9.43 -15.37 41.85
CA ASP A 265 8.56 -15.29 43.03
C ASP A 265 8.43 -16.66 43.71
N GLU A 266 8.34 -17.75 42.96
CA GLU A 266 8.41 -19.12 43.49
C GLU A 266 9.76 -19.39 44.19
N SER A 267 10.88 -18.97 43.58
CA SER A 267 12.21 -19.07 44.19
C SER A 267 12.32 -18.30 45.51
N LYS A 268 11.74 -17.10 45.59
CA LYS A 268 11.68 -16.33 46.85
C LYS A 268 10.86 -17.06 47.91
N LEU A 269 9.70 -17.62 47.54
CA LEU A 269 8.86 -18.40 48.45
C LEU A 269 9.62 -19.62 48.99
N LEU A 270 10.22 -20.40 48.09
CA LEU A 270 11.03 -21.57 48.46
C LEU A 270 12.23 -21.19 49.35
N SER A 271 12.89 -20.06 49.08
CA SER A 271 13.98 -19.56 49.91
C SER A 271 13.50 -19.22 51.33
N SER A 272 12.35 -18.55 51.44
CA SER A 272 11.70 -18.25 52.72
C SER A 272 11.31 -19.54 53.47
N ASP A 273 10.73 -20.53 52.77
CA ASP A 273 10.38 -21.82 53.34
C ASP A 273 11.62 -22.61 53.82
N ILE A 274 12.70 -22.60 53.03
CA ILE A 274 13.97 -23.22 53.42
C ILE A 274 14.53 -22.53 54.68
N ALA A 275 14.47 -21.21 54.76
CA ALA A 275 14.92 -20.46 55.93
C ALA A 275 14.08 -20.82 57.17
N ALA A 276 12.75 -20.88 57.04
CA ALA A 276 11.85 -21.28 58.12
C ALA A 276 12.11 -22.72 58.57
N ARG A 277 12.29 -23.67 57.64
CA ARG A 277 12.62 -25.07 57.94
C ARG A 277 13.98 -25.20 58.63
N ARG A 278 15.00 -24.45 58.20
CA ARG A 278 16.31 -24.40 58.88
C ARG A 278 16.19 -23.88 60.31
N GLN A 279 15.35 -22.87 60.56
CA GLN A 279 15.10 -22.38 61.91
C GLN A 279 14.44 -23.46 62.80
N ILE A 280 13.46 -24.20 62.26
CA ILE A 280 12.82 -25.30 62.98
C ILE A 280 13.82 -26.42 63.25
N LEU A 281 14.63 -26.81 62.27
CA LEU A 281 15.69 -27.81 62.45
C LEU A 281 16.66 -27.41 63.56
N GLY A 282 17.11 -26.15 63.60
CA GLY A 282 17.98 -25.66 64.67
C GLY A 282 17.34 -25.72 66.07
N LYS A 283 16.01 -25.53 66.18
CA LYS A 283 15.28 -25.72 67.44
C LYS A 283 15.24 -27.19 67.85
N ILE A 284 14.92 -28.08 66.91
CA ILE A 284 14.89 -29.53 67.14
C ILE A 284 16.28 -30.02 67.55
N GLU A 285 17.35 -29.59 66.88
CA GLU A 285 18.73 -29.94 67.24
C GLU A 285 19.10 -29.46 68.65
N ALA A 286 18.66 -28.27 69.06
CA ALA A 286 18.86 -27.81 70.43
C ALA A 286 18.07 -28.65 71.45
N GLU A 287 16.82 -28.99 71.13
CA GLU A 287 15.96 -29.86 71.96
C GLU A 287 16.53 -31.28 72.06
N THR A 288 17.07 -31.87 70.99
CA THR A 288 17.68 -33.21 71.02
C THR A 288 18.95 -33.23 71.86
N VAL A 289 19.82 -32.22 71.74
CA VAL A 289 21.01 -32.08 72.60
C VAL A 289 20.62 -31.96 74.07
N GLN A 290 19.58 -31.19 74.38
CA GLN A 290 19.08 -31.05 75.74
C GLN A 290 18.49 -32.37 76.27
N ALA A 291 17.66 -33.04 75.47
CA ALA A 291 17.10 -34.34 75.82
C ALA A 291 18.18 -35.41 76.04
N GLU A 292 19.25 -35.41 75.25
CA GLU A 292 20.38 -36.33 75.41
C GLU A 292 21.20 -36.03 76.69
N LYS A 293 21.35 -34.75 77.04
CA LYS A 293 21.94 -34.34 78.32
C LYS A 293 21.09 -34.76 79.52
N GLU A 294 19.77 -34.68 79.41
CA GLU A 294 18.85 -35.15 80.44
C GLU A 294 18.85 -36.68 80.53
N ARG A 295 18.85 -37.38 79.39
CA ARG A 295 18.98 -38.84 79.30
C ARG A 295 20.25 -39.32 79.99
N SER A 296 21.41 -38.73 79.68
CA SER A 296 22.69 -39.12 80.29
C SER A 296 22.74 -38.88 81.81
N LYS A 297 22.15 -37.77 82.31
CA LYS A 297 22.00 -37.54 83.75
C LYS A 297 21.11 -38.59 84.41
N ALA A 298 19.96 -38.90 83.80
CA ALA A 298 19.04 -39.91 84.29
C ALA A 298 19.66 -41.32 84.27
N GLU A 299 20.39 -41.66 83.20
CA GLU A 299 21.15 -42.91 83.08
C GLU A 299 22.22 -43.02 84.17
N ALA A 300 23.00 -41.96 84.41
CA ALA A 300 24.01 -41.94 85.47
C ALA A 300 23.39 -42.11 86.87
N LEU A 301 22.25 -41.44 87.12
CA LEU A 301 21.50 -41.62 88.36
C LEU A 301 20.98 -43.06 88.50
N ASN A 302 20.40 -43.62 87.44
CA ASN A 302 19.87 -44.97 87.42
C ASN A 302 20.99 -46.01 87.64
N GLN A 303 22.15 -45.84 87.01
CA GLN A 303 23.35 -46.65 87.26
C GLN A 303 23.77 -46.57 88.73
N ARG A 304 23.83 -45.36 89.32
CA ARG A 304 24.15 -45.20 90.75
C ARG A 304 23.14 -45.92 91.64
N LEU A 305 21.85 -45.78 91.38
CA LEU A 305 20.78 -46.44 92.14
C LEU A 305 20.87 -47.96 92.00
N ARG A 306 21.14 -48.48 90.79
CA ARG A 306 21.38 -49.92 90.58
C ARG A 306 22.61 -50.42 91.35
N SER A 307 23.72 -49.69 91.32
CA SER A 307 24.90 -50.03 92.14
C SER A 307 24.62 -49.93 93.64
N GLN A 308 23.76 -49.02 94.08
CA GLN A 308 23.31 -48.96 95.48
C GLN A 308 22.41 -50.16 95.81
N LEU A 309 21.51 -50.56 94.92
CA LEU A 309 20.65 -51.72 95.08
C LEU A 309 21.47 -53.02 95.15
N GLU A 310 22.50 -53.15 94.32
CA GLU A 310 23.43 -54.29 94.33
C GLU A 310 24.23 -54.36 95.64
N LYS A 311 24.64 -53.21 96.19
CA LYS A 311 25.30 -53.12 97.51
C LYS A 311 24.33 -53.27 98.68
N PHE A 312 23.03 -53.01 98.46
CA PHE A 312 22.02 -53.07 99.49
C PHE A 312 21.56 -54.52 99.67
N HIS A 313 22.14 -55.17 100.67
CA HIS A 313 21.71 -56.48 101.12
C HIS A 313 20.76 -56.31 102.31
N VAL A 314 19.56 -56.89 102.24
CA VAL A 314 18.61 -56.89 103.36
C VAL A 314 19.17 -57.81 104.45
N PRO A 315 19.52 -57.29 105.64
CA PRO A 315 20.02 -58.13 106.73
C PRO A 315 19.00 -59.21 107.09
N HIS A 316 19.48 -60.39 107.44
CA HIS A 316 18.58 -61.49 107.83
C HIS A 316 17.75 -61.06 109.05
N VAL A 317 16.47 -61.46 109.12
CA VAL A 317 15.51 -60.94 110.13
C VAL A 317 16.05 -61.07 111.56
N LEU A 318 16.80 -62.14 111.84
CA LEU A 318 17.45 -62.36 113.14
C LEU A 318 18.58 -61.35 113.42
N GLU A 319 19.38 -60.97 112.42
CA GLU A 319 20.45 -59.98 112.57
C GLU A 319 19.89 -58.56 112.80
N TYR A 320 18.77 -58.23 112.16
CA TYR A 320 18.08 -56.96 112.42
C TYR A 320 17.54 -56.89 113.85
N VAL A 321 16.94 -57.99 114.33
CA VAL A 321 16.39 -58.07 115.69
C VAL A 321 17.50 -57.93 116.73
N THR A 322 18.63 -58.63 116.56
CA THR A 322 19.77 -58.53 117.49
C THR A 322 20.45 -57.16 117.45
N ALA A 323 20.58 -56.55 116.27
CA ALA A 323 21.06 -55.17 116.15
C ALA A 323 20.10 -54.15 116.79
N LYS A 324 18.79 -54.38 116.72
CA LYS A 324 17.79 -53.49 117.34
C LYS A 324 17.74 -53.64 118.87
N THR A 325 17.88 -54.85 119.39
CA THR A 325 17.96 -55.08 120.85
C THR A 325 19.22 -54.45 121.41
N THR A 326 20.38 -54.68 120.81
CA THR A 326 21.65 -54.05 121.23
C THR A 326 21.63 -52.53 121.13
N HIS A 327 20.98 -51.97 120.10
CA HIS A 327 20.78 -50.52 120.02
C HIS A 327 19.89 -50.00 121.16
N SER A 328 18.80 -50.69 121.48
CA SER A 328 17.94 -50.33 122.62
C SER A 328 18.67 -50.43 123.95
N GLU A 329 19.52 -51.45 124.13
CA GLU A 329 20.37 -51.62 125.31
C GLU A 329 21.40 -50.49 125.41
N LEU A 330 22.05 -50.12 124.30
CA LEU A 330 22.98 -49.00 124.24
C LEU A 330 22.28 -47.67 124.53
N GLU A 331 21.09 -47.42 123.99
CA GLU A 331 20.29 -46.23 124.33
C GLU A 331 19.95 -46.20 125.83
N GLN A 332 19.57 -47.34 126.40
CA GLN A 332 19.25 -47.44 127.82
C GLN A 332 20.50 -47.20 128.68
N ASN A 333 21.66 -47.69 128.23
CA ASN A 333 22.96 -47.45 128.84
C ASN A 333 23.38 -45.98 128.73
N VAL A 334 23.18 -45.33 127.58
CA VAL A 334 23.43 -43.88 127.41
C VAL A 334 22.56 -43.10 128.38
N ARG A 335 21.25 -43.38 128.44
CA ARG A 335 20.35 -42.73 129.42
C ARG A 335 20.73 -43.04 130.87
N ALA A 336 21.31 -44.20 131.15
CA ALA A 336 21.80 -44.55 132.48
C ALA A 336 23.09 -43.80 132.83
N TRP A 337 23.99 -43.63 131.86
CA TRP A 337 25.20 -42.83 132.01
C TRP A 337 24.90 -41.34 132.13
N GLU A 338 23.97 -40.81 131.33
CA GLU A 338 23.45 -39.44 131.48
C GLU A 338 22.92 -39.21 132.90
N ARG A 339 22.10 -40.13 133.42
CA ARG A 339 21.63 -40.08 134.82
C ARG A 339 22.77 -40.17 135.85
N LYS A 340 23.79 -41.01 135.63
CA LYS A 340 24.96 -41.12 136.52
C LYS A 340 25.81 -39.85 136.51
N VAL A 341 25.97 -39.22 135.34
CA VAL A 341 26.65 -37.92 135.21
C VAL A 341 25.83 -36.87 135.95
N GLU A 342 24.51 -36.83 135.78
CA GLU A 342 23.61 -35.91 136.49
C GLU A 342 23.72 -36.05 138.03
N ILE A 343 23.73 -37.29 138.54
CA ILE A 343 23.92 -37.58 139.97
C ILE A 343 25.31 -37.14 140.43
N SER A 344 26.35 -37.43 139.65
CA SER A 344 27.73 -37.05 139.98
C SER A 344 27.92 -35.53 139.96
N GLU A 345 27.28 -34.82 139.04
CA GLU A 345 27.26 -33.36 139.01
C GLU A 345 26.47 -32.78 140.19
N MET A 346 25.35 -33.39 140.58
CA MET A 346 24.61 -33.02 141.78
C MET A 346 25.45 -33.22 143.06
N VAL A 347 26.16 -34.34 143.16
CA VAL A 347 27.07 -34.68 144.26
C VAL A 347 28.27 -33.72 144.30
N LEU A 348 28.86 -33.39 143.16
CA LEU A 348 29.91 -32.39 143.07
C LEU A 348 29.40 -31.01 143.52
N LYS A 349 28.18 -30.63 143.14
CA LYS A 349 27.52 -29.39 143.58
C LYS A 349 27.23 -29.37 145.09
N THR A 350 26.90 -30.50 145.71
CA THR A 350 26.72 -30.57 147.17
C THR A 350 28.06 -30.55 147.92
N HIS A 351 29.08 -31.28 147.45
CA HIS A 351 30.42 -31.25 148.03
C HIS A 351 31.11 -29.88 147.91
N THR A 352 30.95 -29.16 146.78
CA THR A 352 31.46 -27.79 146.65
C THR A 352 30.76 -26.80 147.58
N LYS A 353 29.44 -26.94 147.78
CA LYS A 353 28.70 -26.15 148.79
C LYS A 353 29.16 -26.44 150.21
N ALA A 354 29.41 -27.70 150.55
CA ALA A 354 29.93 -28.11 151.87
C ALA A 354 31.38 -27.63 152.10
N TRP A 355 32.25 -27.75 151.10
CA TRP A 355 33.64 -27.29 151.14
C TRP A 355 33.75 -25.77 151.31
N ASN A 356 32.93 -24.99 150.60
CA ASN A 356 32.90 -23.54 150.75
C ASN A 356 32.38 -23.10 152.13
N LYS A 357 31.50 -23.89 152.78
CA LYS A 357 31.06 -23.66 154.17
C LYS A 357 32.18 -23.93 155.19
N LEU A 358 32.98 -24.99 154.99
CA LEU A 358 34.11 -25.33 155.87
C LEU A 358 35.30 -24.36 155.71
N ARG A 359 35.51 -23.80 154.51
CA ARG A 359 36.61 -22.85 154.25
C ARG A 359 36.42 -21.48 154.91
N MET A 360 35.18 -21.11 155.24
CA MET A 360 34.88 -19.82 155.88
C MET A 360 35.02 -19.85 157.41
N SER A 361 35.19 -21.03 158.04
CA SER A 361 35.16 -21.16 159.52
C SER A 361 36.52 -21.24 160.23
N THR A 362 37.65 -21.34 159.52
CA THR A 362 38.91 -21.84 160.14
C THR A 362 40.18 -21.07 159.75
N ALA A 363 40.17 -19.73 159.81
CA ALA A 363 41.41 -18.94 159.78
C ALA A 363 41.34 -17.61 160.56
N VAL A 364 41.18 -17.66 161.90
CA VAL A 364 41.70 -16.72 162.91
C VAL A 364 41.98 -17.53 164.21
N ALA A 365 43.15 -17.33 164.85
CA ALA A 365 43.91 -18.16 165.82
C ALA A 365 43.46 -18.08 167.32
N PRO A 366 44.27 -18.43 168.38
CA PRO A 366 45.32 -19.46 168.69
C PRO A 366 45.13 -20.19 170.08
N VAL A 367 46.06 -21.10 170.48
CA VAL A 367 46.65 -21.38 171.86
C VAL A 367 46.83 -22.86 172.29
N MET A 368 48.10 -23.18 172.59
CA MET A 368 48.82 -24.10 173.53
C MET A 368 48.22 -25.38 174.16
N SER A 369 49.03 -26.46 174.21
CA SER A 369 49.48 -27.19 175.43
C SER A 369 50.48 -28.33 175.14
N GLN A 370 51.57 -28.34 175.93
CA GLN A 370 52.58 -29.37 176.28
C GLN A 370 53.43 -30.06 175.20
#